data_AF-A0A1V4TBV1-F1
#
_entry.id   AF-A0A1V4TBV1-F1
#
_cell.length_a   1.000
_cell.length_b   1.000
_cell.length_c   1.000
_cell.angle_alpha   90.00
_cell.angle_beta   90.00
_cell.angle_gamma   90.00
#
_symmetry.space_group_name_H-M   'P 1'
#
loop_
_entity.id
_entity.type
_entity.pdbx_description
1 polymer ?
#
loop_
_entity_poly.entity_id
_entity_poly.type
_entity_poly.pdbx_seq_one_letter_code
_entity_poly.pdbx_strand_id
1 'polypeptide(L)'
;MEQIAETFNNRFDHWNIMLPEEDIKDRCSGHIQESGWLIQYCFGEDEYGEYLDYYAAHRMTDDEHVRIYSDGEVEDLPALSSMFLVSEDPEENKRLEEEYYRENQRVAIMLVEKGFDKFTINMFLHTGLDKKTEE
;
A
#
# COMPACT_ATOMS: atom_id res chain seq x y z
N MET A 1 10.74 0.19 18.27
CA MET A 1 9.31 -0.14 18.43
C MET A 1 8.47 1.04 18.88
N GLU A 2 8.81 1.74 19.97
CA GLU A 2 8.08 2.97 20.36
C GLU A 2 8.04 4.01 19.23
N GLN A 3 9.16 4.21 18.51
CA GLN A 3 9.21 5.12 17.37
C GLN A 3 8.38 4.66 16.17
N ILE A 4 8.26 3.35 15.91
CA ILE A 4 7.39 2.83 14.84
C ILE A 4 5.93 3.19 15.15
N ALA A 5 5.50 2.90 16.38
CA ALA A 5 4.15 3.20 16.83
C ALA A 5 3.87 4.69 16.82
N GLU A 6 4.81 5.51 17.32
CA GLU A 6 4.70 6.97 17.32
C GLU A 6 4.59 7.53 15.89
N THR A 7 5.47 7.11 14.97
CA THR A 7 5.44 7.57 13.57
C THR A 7 4.14 7.18 12.87
N PHE A 8 3.68 5.94 13.04
CA PHE A 8 2.39 5.51 12.49
C PHE A 8 1.22 6.29 13.08
N ASN A 9 1.15 6.39 14.41
CA ASN A 9 0.04 7.05 15.10
C ASN A 9 0.00 8.53 14.71
N ASN A 10 1.14 9.20 14.60
CA ASN A 10 1.23 10.58 14.14
C ASN A 10 0.71 10.76 12.69
N ARG A 11 0.97 9.79 11.80
CA ARG A 11 0.47 9.83 10.41
C ARG A 11 -1.05 9.78 10.34
N PHE A 12 -1.69 9.03 11.24
CA PHE A 12 -3.14 8.82 11.25
C PHE A 12 -3.88 9.50 12.42
N ASP A 13 -3.21 10.37 13.18
CA ASP A 13 -3.74 11.04 14.38
C ASP A 13 -5.04 11.81 14.09
N HIS A 14 -5.13 12.43 12.90
CA HIS A 14 -6.33 13.15 12.47
C HIS A 14 -7.60 12.27 12.48
N TRP A 15 -7.46 10.97 12.26
CA TRP A 15 -8.56 9.99 12.29
C TRP A 15 -8.64 9.20 13.59
N ASN A 16 -7.77 9.50 14.56
CA ASN A 16 -7.61 8.80 15.83
C ASN A 16 -7.36 7.29 15.64
N ILE A 17 -6.61 6.94 14.58
CA ILE A 17 -6.21 5.57 14.30
C ILE A 17 -4.84 5.32 14.94
N MET A 18 -4.73 4.21 15.67
CA MET A 18 -3.50 3.79 16.32
C MET A 18 -3.19 2.33 16.02
N LEU A 19 -1.89 1.99 15.99
CA LEU A 19 -1.48 0.59 15.98
C LEU A 19 -1.89 -0.11 17.29
N PRO A 20 -2.44 -1.33 17.24
CA PRO A 20 -2.73 -2.12 18.44
C PRO A 20 -1.44 -2.42 19.23
N GLU A 21 -1.46 -2.15 20.54
CA GLU A 21 -0.30 -2.38 21.41
C GLU A 21 0.15 -3.85 21.43
N GLU A 22 -0.82 -4.78 21.36
CA GLU A 22 -0.54 -6.22 21.32
C GLU A 22 0.25 -6.60 20.07
N ASP A 23 -0.14 -6.04 18.91
CA ASP A 23 0.54 -6.33 17.63
C ASP A 23 1.95 -5.74 17.59
N ILE A 24 2.16 -4.55 18.17
CA ILE A 24 3.51 -3.97 18.32
C ILE A 24 4.38 -4.85 19.21
N LYS A 25 3.84 -5.34 20.33
CA LYS A 25 4.59 -6.14 21.30
C LYS A 25 4.97 -7.51 20.74
N ASP A 26 4.02 -8.17 20.10
CA ASP A 26 4.16 -9.55 19.63
C ASP A 26 4.63 -9.62 18.16
N ARG A 27 4.83 -8.47 17.51
CA ARG A 27 5.19 -8.33 16.09
C ARG A 27 4.20 -9.01 15.18
N CYS A 28 2.92 -8.93 15.55
CA CYS A 28 1.85 -9.53 14.77
C CYS A 28 1.48 -8.60 13.62
N SER A 29 1.41 -9.19 12.42
CA SER A 29 0.83 -8.51 11.26
C SER A 29 -0.69 -8.42 11.44
N GLY A 30 -1.29 -7.33 10.99
CA GLY A 30 -2.69 -7.06 11.27
C GLY A 30 -3.30 -6.10 10.26
N HIS A 31 -4.53 -5.68 10.54
CA HIS A 31 -5.22 -4.69 9.73
C HIS A 31 -6.19 -3.87 10.57
N ILE A 32 -6.41 -2.63 10.16
CA ILE A 32 -7.34 -1.67 10.75
C ILE A 32 -8.30 -1.22 9.65
N GLN A 33 -9.59 -1.20 9.95
CA GLN A 33 -10.61 -0.68 9.04
C GLN A 33 -11.48 0.34 9.76
N GLU A 34 -11.09 1.61 9.71
CA GLU A 34 -11.70 2.70 10.47
C GLU A 34 -11.70 4.01 9.68
N SER A 35 -12.68 4.88 9.93
CA SER A 35 -12.73 6.23 9.36
C SER A 35 -12.58 6.31 7.82
N GLY A 36 -12.95 5.25 7.09
CA GLY A 36 -12.83 5.16 5.63
C GLY A 36 -11.49 4.61 5.13
N TRP A 37 -10.56 4.30 6.04
CA TRP A 37 -9.29 3.64 5.76
C TRP A 37 -9.45 2.11 5.83
N LEU A 38 -8.73 1.43 4.96
CA LEU A 38 -8.30 0.05 5.14
C LEU A 38 -6.76 0.07 5.18
N ILE A 39 -6.19 -0.28 6.33
CA ILE A 39 -4.76 -0.31 6.56
C ILE A 39 -4.38 -1.74 6.90
N GLN A 40 -3.44 -2.34 6.19
CA GLN A 40 -2.82 -3.61 6.57
C GLN A 40 -1.36 -3.33 6.86
N TYR A 41 -0.80 -3.99 7.88
CA TYR A 41 0.59 -3.81 8.26
C TYR A 41 1.27 -5.15 8.54
N CYS A 42 2.54 -5.23 8.20
CA CYS A 42 3.39 -6.39 8.36
C CYS A 42 4.73 -5.98 8.99
N PHE A 43 5.16 -6.72 10.02
CA PHE A 43 6.50 -6.56 10.58
C PHE A 43 7.51 -7.40 9.79
N GLY A 44 8.73 -6.87 9.64
CA GLY A 44 9.83 -7.57 9.00
C GLY A 44 11.18 -7.11 9.52
N GLU A 45 12.24 -7.67 8.97
CA GLU A 45 13.62 -7.34 9.30
C GLU A 45 14.47 -7.39 8.03
N ASP A 46 15.34 -6.39 7.85
CA ASP A 46 16.34 -6.34 6.79
C ASP A 46 17.74 -5.96 7.34
N GLU A 47 18.68 -5.59 6.47
CA GLU A 47 20.04 -5.23 6.87
C GLU A 47 20.14 -3.96 7.76
N TYR A 48 19.10 -3.13 7.78
CA TYR A 48 18.99 -1.93 8.60
C TYR A 48 18.21 -2.18 9.91
N GLY A 49 17.68 -3.39 10.09
CA GLY A 49 17.01 -3.86 11.30
C GLY A 49 15.51 -4.07 11.13
N GLU A 50 14.79 -4.05 12.25
CA GLU A 50 13.34 -4.25 12.28
C GLU A 50 12.60 -3.07 11.65
N TYR A 51 11.54 -3.39 10.89
CA TYR A 51 10.66 -2.41 10.27
C TYR A 51 9.19 -2.86 10.32
N LEU A 52 8.29 -1.90 10.08
CA LEU A 52 6.88 -2.13 9.79
C LEU A 52 6.57 -1.58 8.40
N ASP A 53 6.09 -2.44 7.51
CA ASP A 53 5.48 -2.02 6.25
C ASP A 53 3.98 -1.89 6.47
N TYR A 54 3.36 -0.80 6.02
CA TYR A 54 1.91 -0.70 5.94
C TYR A 54 1.46 -0.28 4.55
N TYR A 55 0.34 -0.84 4.11
CA TYR A 55 -0.40 -0.38 2.94
C TYR A 55 -1.73 0.18 3.41
N ALA A 56 -2.04 1.41 3.04
CA ALA A 56 -3.24 2.11 3.45
C ALA A 56 -4.00 2.62 2.22
N ALA A 57 -5.26 2.19 2.10
CA ALA A 57 -6.19 2.64 1.08
C ALA A 57 -7.31 3.45 1.73
N HIS A 58 -7.67 4.58 1.14
CA HIS A 58 -8.80 5.39 1.60
C HIS A 58 -9.69 5.78 0.42
N ARG A 59 -11.01 5.73 0.62
CA ARG A 59 -12.00 5.96 -0.45
C ARG A 59 -11.94 7.33 -1.15
N MET A 60 -11.19 8.30 -0.61
CA MET A 60 -11.11 9.68 -1.12
C MET A 60 -9.69 10.12 -1.52
N THR A 61 -8.68 9.28 -1.29
CA THR A 61 -7.28 9.61 -1.57
C THR A 61 -6.62 8.45 -2.29
N ASP A 62 -5.44 8.69 -2.85
CA ASP A 62 -4.62 7.59 -3.35
C ASP A 62 -4.17 6.68 -2.20
N ASP A 63 -3.84 5.45 -2.58
CA ASP A 63 -3.25 4.48 -1.68
C ASP A 63 -1.81 4.90 -1.33
N GLU A 64 -1.37 4.56 -0.13
CA GLU A 64 0.02 4.72 0.29
C GLU A 64 0.61 3.39 0.77
N HIS A 65 1.87 3.15 0.45
CA HIS A 65 2.64 2.00 0.91
C HIS A 65 3.93 2.53 1.52
N VAL A 66 4.15 2.27 2.79
CA VAL A 66 5.19 2.95 3.55
C VAL A 66 5.87 1.95 4.47
N ARG A 67 7.19 2.08 4.58
CA ARG A 67 8.03 1.41 5.57
C ARG A 67 8.41 2.37 6.67
N ILE A 68 8.30 1.92 7.91
CA ILE A 68 8.78 2.63 9.10
C ILE A 68 9.84 1.77 9.79
N TYR A 69 11.06 2.29 9.89
CA TYR A 69 12.18 1.63 10.57
C TYR A 69 12.11 1.80 12.10
N SER A 70 12.85 0.96 12.83
CA SER A 70 12.87 0.95 14.29
C SER A 70 13.30 2.27 14.94
N ASP A 71 14.04 3.11 14.20
CA ASP A 71 14.49 4.44 14.57
C ASP A 71 13.51 5.56 14.20
N GLY A 72 12.39 5.22 13.54
CA GLY A 72 11.37 6.16 13.10
C GLY A 72 11.59 6.72 11.70
N GLU A 73 12.67 6.35 10.99
CA GLU A 73 12.84 6.72 9.59
C GLU A 73 11.74 6.10 8.72
N VAL A 74 11.32 6.86 7.70
CA VAL A 74 10.21 6.50 6.83
C VAL A 74 10.69 6.42 5.39
N GLU A 75 10.29 5.35 4.70
CA GLU A 75 10.53 5.14 3.28
C GLU A 75 9.20 4.92 2.55
N ASP A 76 8.98 5.70 1.50
CA ASP A 76 7.84 5.49 0.59
C ASP A 76 8.14 4.30 -0.34
N LEU A 77 7.26 3.31 -0.31
CA LEU A 77 7.32 2.14 -1.16
C LEU A 77 6.35 2.26 -2.34
N PRO A 78 6.54 1.49 -3.43
CA PRO A 78 5.60 1.50 -4.54
C PRO A 78 4.17 1.13 -4.11
N ALA A 79 3.21 1.98 -4.45
CA ALA A 79 1.78 1.81 -4.23
C ALA A 79 1.02 1.74 -5.57
N LEU A 80 -0.20 1.20 -5.56
CA LEU A 80 -1.03 1.16 -6.76
C LEU A 80 -1.38 2.58 -7.18
N SER A 81 -1.14 2.92 -8.45
CA SER A 81 -1.58 4.20 -8.98
C SER A 81 -3.05 4.14 -9.39
N SER A 82 -3.83 5.14 -8.98
CA SER A 82 -5.22 5.29 -9.40
C SER A 82 -5.39 6.11 -10.68
N MET A 83 -4.38 6.91 -11.04
CA MET A 83 -4.38 7.79 -12.20
C MET A 83 -3.27 7.42 -13.18
N PHE A 84 -3.52 7.67 -14.47
CA PHE A 84 -2.51 7.56 -15.51
C PHE A 84 -2.63 8.69 -16.53
N LEU A 85 -1.53 8.95 -17.22
CA LEU A 85 -1.44 9.99 -18.23
C LEU A 85 -2.13 9.52 -19.52
N VAL A 86 -2.81 10.45 -20.19
CA VAL A 86 -3.44 10.23 -21.50
C VAL A 86 -2.84 11.15 -22.54
N SER A 87 -2.84 10.71 -23.79
CA SER A 87 -2.34 11.49 -24.93
C SER A 87 -3.38 11.58 -26.04
N GLU A 88 -3.38 12.67 -26.80
CA GLU A 88 -4.19 12.80 -28.01
C GLU A 88 -3.65 11.93 -29.16
N ASP A 89 -2.35 11.61 -29.14
CA ASP A 89 -1.73 10.68 -30.07
C ASP A 89 -2.11 9.23 -29.69
N PRO A 90 -2.82 8.48 -30.56
CA PRO A 90 -3.26 7.12 -30.26
C PRO A 90 -2.13 6.14 -29.94
N GLU A 91 -0.95 6.28 -30.58
CA GLU A 91 0.18 5.38 -30.32
C GLU A 91 0.78 5.64 -28.94
N GLU A 92 0.98 6.91 -28.61
CA GLU A 92 1.46 7.33 -27.30
C GLU A 92 0.45 7.00 -26.19
N ASN A 93 -0.84 7.21 -26.44
CA ASN A 93 -1.88 6.89 -25.47
C ASN A 93 -1.91 5.40 -25.14
N LYS A 94 -1.75 4.54 -26.15
CA LYS A 94 -1.65 3.09 -25.93
C LYS A 94 -0.39 2.72 -25.14
N ARG A 95 0.75 3.36 -25.43
CA ARG A 95 1.99 3.15 -24.68
C ARG A 95 1.84 3.50 -23.19
N LEU A 96 1.21 4.64 -22.90
CA LEU A 96 0.95 5.10 -21.52
C LEU A 96 -0.01 4.17 -20.78
N GLU A 97 -1.06 3.68 -21.45
CA GLU A 97 -1.98 2.69 -20.88
C GLU A 97 -1.27 1.37 -20.56
N GLU A 98 -0.43 0.85 -21.47
CA GLU A 98 0.34 -0.38 -21.25
C GLU A 98 1.36 -0.24 -20.12
N GLU A 99 2.01 0.91 -19.99
CA GLU A 99 2.96 1.21 -18.92
C GLU A 99 2.26 1.26 -17.56
N TYR A 100 1.10 1.93 -17.48
CA TYR A 100 0.29 1.99 -16.26
C TYR A 100 -0.10 0.59 -15.75
N TYR A 101 -0.67 -0.24 -16.63
CA TYR A 101 -1.08 -1.59 -16.20
C TYR A 101 0.10 -2.47 -15.83
N ARG A 102 1.22 -2.35 -16.55
CA ARG A 102 2.43 -3.12 -16.23
C ARG A 102 2.98 -2.76 -14.85
N GLU A 103 3.03 -1.47 -14.53
CA GLU A 103 3.53 -1.04 -13.23
C GLU A 103 2.59 -1.45 -12.10
N ASN A 104 1.28 -1.25 -12.25
CA ASN A 104 0.31 -1.71 -11.25
C ASN A 104 0.31 -3.23 -11.07
N GLN A 105 0.55 -4.01 -12.13
CA GLN A 105 0.75 -5.46 -12.02
C GLN A 105 1.99 -5.82 -11.21
N ARG A 106 3.11 -5.13 -11.45
CA ARG A 106 4.35 -5.31 -10.69
C ARG A 106 4.13 -5.02 -9.21
N VAL A 107 3.45 -3.91 -8.90
CA VAL A 107 3.12 -3.52 -7.52
C VAL A 107 2.18 -4.54 -6.88
N ALA A 108 1.12 -4.97 -7.57
CA ALA A 108 0.19 -5.96 -7.02
C ALA A 108 0.86 -7.29 -6.66
N ILE A 109 1.76 -7.78 -7.52
CA ILE A 109 2.54 -9.00 -7.24
C ILE A 109 3.40 -8.80 -5.98
N MET A 110 4.12 -7.67 -5.90
CA MET A 110 4.96 -7.35 -4.74
C MET A 110 4.14 -7.28 -3.44
N LEU A 111 2.95 -6.66 -3.48
CA LEU A 111 2.07 -6.59 -2.32
C LEU A 111 1.62 -7.98 -1.85
N VAL A 112 1.25 -8.86 -2.79
CA VAL A 112 0.90 -10.26 -2.48
C VAL A 112 2.09 -11.01 -1.88
N GLU A 113 3.29 -10.86 -2.43
CA GLU A 113 4.51 -11.48 -1.91
C GLU A 113 4.85 -11.01 -0.49
N LYS A 114 4.56 -9.74 -0.16
CA LYS A 114 4.70 -9.17 1.18
C LYS A 114 3.56 -9.54 2.15
N GLY A 115 2.51 -10.21 1.68
CA GLY A 115 1.37 -10.64 2.50
C GLY A 115 0.22 -9.63 2.60
N PHE A 116 0.20 -8.60 1.75
CA PHE A 116 -0.90 -7.63 1.67
C PHE A 116 -2.08 -8.18 0.85
N ASP A 117 -2.86 -9.08 1.44
CA ASP A 117 -3.96 -9.79 0.78
C ASP A 117 -5.32 -9.06 0.83
N LYS A 118 -5.48 -8.06 1.70
CA LYS A 118 -6.77 -7.38 1.93
C LYS A 118 -7.20 -6.45 0.79
N PHE A 119 -6.28 -6.06 -0.08
CA PHE A 119 -6.54 -5.12 -1.18
C PHE A 119 -6.88 -5.81 -2.50
N THR A 120 -7.31 -7.08 -2.47
CA THR A 120 -7.49 -7.89 -3.67
C THR A 120 -8.40 -7.22 -4.71
N ILE A 121 -9.50 -6.58 -4.28
CA ILE A 121 -10.41 -5.85 -5.18
C ILE A 121 -9.72 -4.64 -5.84
N ASN A 122 -8.99 -3.83 -5.07
CA ASN A 122 -8.22 -2.70 -5.61
C ASN A 122 -7.14 -3.20 -6.59
N MET A 123 -6.42 -4.26 -6.22
CA MET A 123 -5.45 -4.90 -7.11
C MET A 123 -6.09 -5.37 -8.41
N PHE A 124 -7.26 -6.01 -8.37
CA PHE A 124 -7.98 -6.43 -9.59
C PHE A 124 -8.36 -5.25 -10.49
N LEU A 125 -8.85 -4.14 -9.92
CA LEU A 125 -9.24 -2.94 -10.68
C LEU A 125 -8.04 -2.21 -11.30
N HIS A 126 -6.94 -2.08 -10.57
CA HIS A 126 -5.78 -1.31 -11.02
C HIS A 126 -4.84 -2.07 -11.97
N THR A 127 -4.94 -3.40 -12.01
CA THR A 127 -4.08 -4.26 -12.86
C THR A 127 -4.66 -4.58 -14.24
N GLY A 128 -5.90 -4.14 -14.53
CA GLY A 128 -6.57 -4.42 -15.81
C GLY A 128 -6.95 -5.89 -16.00
N LEU A 129 -6.95 -6.68 -14.92
CA LEU A 129 -7.37 -8.08 -14.95
C LEU A 129 -8.89 -8.24 -15.06
N ASP A 130 -9.65 -7.19 -14.76
CA ASP A 130 -11.09 -7.07 -14.99
C ASP A 130 -11.47 -7.01 -16.48
N LYS A 131 -10.61 -6.39 -17.31
CA LYS A 131 -10.81 -6.24 -18.76
C LYS A 131 -10.69 -7.56 -19.56
N LYS A 132 -10.27 -8.67 -18.94
CA LYS A 132 -10.13 -9.99 -19.61
C LYS A 132 -11.40 -10.83 -19.66
N THR A 133 -12.54 -10.30 -19.18
CA THR A 133 -13.79 -11.07 -19.07
C THR A 133 -14.79 -10.84 -20.22
N GLU A 134 -14.42 -10.08 -21.25
CA GLU A 134 -15.25 -9.83 -22.43
C GLU A 134 -14.57 -10.37 -23.71
N GLU A 135 -14.55 -11.69 -23.89
CA GLU A 135 -14.41 -12.36 -25.20
C GLU A 135 -15.42 -13.51 -25.34
#